data_AF-A0A9D4Y097-F1
#
_entry.id   AF-A0A9D4Y097-F1
#
_cell.length_a   1.000
_cell.length_b   1.000
_cell.length_c   1.000
_cell.angle_alpha   90.00
_cell.angle_beta   90.00
_cell.angle_gamma   90.00
#
_symmetry.space_group_name_H-M   'P 1'
#
loop_
_entity.id
_entity.type
_entity.pdbx_description
1 polymer ?
#
loop_
_entity_poly.entity_id
_entity_poly.type
_entity_poly.pdbx_seq_one_letter_code
_entity_poly.pdbx_strand_id
1 'polypeptide(L)'
;MKEKTQKRNSKHAVSMASLFHLLFLNQKRSLCTKLSTTKWKVKQVTTSNFNESLKEIKTHISSSDFISISMEKTGSSSTTPWHRVQPFDTAETAYLKASQSAQRFQLLQFAVCPFSVTDSNNLVAHPYNFLLFPRDELKLGMPAYSFLCQTSHLASMARQGFDFNTCIYEGISYLSRAQESIAKIRLGTGSPSLGVMKSSSPPTVADTVFIERIRSRIKHWRNTCKNSGTKTSKHEQMINCLRDIVLGSEQFKSRPCLNIDVCSERQVQLILQMIADFSDDFVSLVIPSKGGTTQAVRVVLANSREDKELLEKELQSLEDEEIKKFRGFREIVHLFIQNSWHHFHQKSMIL
;
A
#
# COMPACT_ATOMS: atom_id res chain seq x y z
N MET A 1 -15.17 22.51 -40.08
CA MET A 1 -16.19 21.64 -39.43
C MET A 1 -15.65 20.91 -38.19
N LYS A 2 -14.38 20.47 -38.15
CA LYS A 2 -13.73 19.83 -36.98
C LYS A 2 -13.56 20.73 -35.74
N GLU A 3 -13.37 22.03 -35.93
CA GLU A 3 -13.11 22.98 -34.83
C GLU A 3 -14.36 23.29 -33.98
N LYS A 4 -15.56 23.27 -34.59
CA LYS A 4 -16.83 23.43 -33.88
C LYS A 4 -17.16 22.23 -32.99
N THR A 5 -16.77 21.02 -33.40
CA THR A 5 -16.97 19.79 -32.61
C THR A 5 -16.05 19.74 -31.38
N GLN A 6 -14.79 20.17 -31.53
CA GLN A 6 -13.83 20.27 -30.41
C GLN A 6 -14.28 21.29 -29.34
N LYS A 7 -14.78 22.46 -29.77
CA LYS A 7 -15.32 23.50 -28.89
C LYS A 7 -16.63 23.07 -28.20
N ARG A 8 -17.44 22.22 -28.83
CA ARG A 8 -18.67 21.67 -28.24
C ARG A 8 -18.34 20.63 -27.16
N ASN A 9 -17.39 19.73 -27.43
CA ASN A 9 -16.94 18.72 -26.47
C ASN A 9 -16.24 19.35 -25.25
N SER A 10 -15.44 20.41 -25.44
CA SER A 10 -14.83 21.14 -24.31
C SER A 10 -15.87 21.88 -23.46
N LYS A 11 -16.91 22.47 -24.08
CA LYS A 11 -18.01 23.12 -23.35
C LYS A 11 -18.87 22.12 -22.59
N HIS A 12 -19.16 20.95 -23.17
CA HIS A 12 -19.86 19.88 -22.48
C HIS A 12 -19.05 19.32 -21.31
N ALA A 13 -17.73 19.11 -21.47
CA ALA A 13 -16.86 18.66 -20.38
C ALA A 13 -16.78 19.68 -19.23
N VAL A 14 -16.68 20.98 -19.53
CA VAL A 14 -16.67 22.05 -18.51
C VAL A 14 -18.04 22.19 -17.82
N SER A 15 -19.13 22.07 -18.57
CA SER A 15 -20.49 22.09 -18.01
C SER A 15 -20.75 20.87 -17.11
N MET A 16 -20.25 19.69 -17.49
CA MET A 16 -20.37 18.47 -16.70
C MET A 16 -19.47 18.50 -15.45
N ALA A 17 -18.26 19.07 -15.53
CA ALA A 17 -17.41 19.30 -14.37
C ALA A 17 -18.04 20.31 -13.38
N SER A 18 -18.71 21.35 -13.90
CA SER A 18 -19.45 22.32 -13.08
C SER A 18 -20.67 21.69 -12.42
N LEU A 19 -21.45 20.87 -13.14
CA LEU A 19 -22.53 20.06 -12.57
C LEU A 19 -22.01 19.06 -11.54
N PHE A 20 -20.87 18.42 -11.80
CA PHE A 20 -20.25 17.47 -10.87
C PHE A 20 -19.85 18.13 -9.55
N HIS A 21 -19.24 19.31 -9.62
CA HIS A 21 -18.91 20.10 -8.43
C HIS A 21 -20.19 20.56 -7.70
N LEU A 22 -21.21 21.03 -8.42
CA LEU A 22 -22.49 21.49 -7.85
C LEU A 22 -23.29 20.37 -7.17
N LEU A 23 -23.24 19.15 -7.72
CA LEU A 23 -23.94 17.96 -7.20
C LEU A 23 -23.37 17.49 -5.86
N PHE A 24 -22.04 17.60 -5.68
CA PHE A 24 -21.38 17.32 -4.41
C PHE A 24 -21.61 18.41 -3.35
N LEU A 25 -21.77 19.66 -3.77
CA LEU A 25 -21.90 20.84 -2.90
C LEU A 25 -23.28 21.01 -2.24
N ASN A 26 -24.35 20.43 -2.80
CA ASN A 26 -25.72 20.77 -2.42
C ASN A 26 -26.35 19.95 -1.27
N GLN A 27 -25.64 19.03 -0.61
CA GLN A 27 -26.27 18.10 0.34
C GLN A 27 -26.37 18.54 1.81
N LYS A 28 -25.91 19.74 2.21
CA LYS A 28 -26.06 20.22 3.60
C LYS A 28 -26.67 21.61 3.76
N ARG A 29 -27.66 21.97 2.95
CA ARG A 29 -28.60 23.06 3.29
C ARG A 29 -29.85 22.48 3.97
N SER A 30 -29.79 22.34 5.28
CA SER A 30 -30.98 22.07 6.10
C SER A 30 -31.37 23.33 6.86
N LEU A 31 -32.22 24.16 6.25
CA LEU A 31 -33.18 25.03 6.95
C LEU A 31 -34.45 25.11 6.10
N CYS A 32 -35.53 24.53 6.63
CA CYS A 32 -36.95 24.62 6.22
C CYS A 32 -37.28 24.75 4.73
N THR A 33 -37.72 23.64 4.11
CA THR A 33 -39.04 23.52 3.44
C THR A 33 -39.19 22.09 2.91
N LYS A 34 -40.37 21.50 3.13
CA LYS A 34 -40.71 20.15 2.66
C LYS A 34 -40.74 20.12 1.13
N LEU A 35 -39.66 19.68 0.49
CA LEU A 35 -39.69 19.19 -0.89
C LEU A 35 -39.15 17.76 -0.91
N SER A 36 -40.03 16.83 -1.27
CA SER A 36 -39.68 15.45 -1.60
C SER A 36 -38.91 15.46 -2.93
N THR A 37 -37.59 15.60 -2.86
CA THR A 37 -36.69 15.40 -4.00
C THR A 37 -36.05 14.03 -3.83
N THR A 38 -36.15 13.19 -4.87
CA THR A 38 -35.44 11.93 -4.99
C THR A 38 -33.93 12.20 -4.82
N LYS A 39 -33.43 12.02 -3.59
CA LYS A 39 -32.05 12.29 -3.20
C LYS A 39 -31.13 11.41 -4.05
N TRP A 40 -30.30 12.02 -4.90
CA TRP A 40 -29.17 11.32 -5.50
C TRP A 40 -28.27 10.82 -4.37
N LYS A 41 -28.24 9.51 -4.15
CA LYS A 41 -27.53 8.90 -3.02
C LYS A 41 -26.04 8.82 -3.38
N VAL A 42 -25.31 9.91 -3.15
CA VAL A 42 -23.84 9.91 -3.24
C VAL A 42 -23.30 8.99 -2.15
N LYS A 43 -22.53 7.97 -2.52
CA LYS A 43 -21.97 7.03 -1.56
C LYS A 43 -20.71 7.64 -0.95
N GLN A 44 -20.78 8.01 0.32
CA GLN A 44 -19.61 8.42 1.08
C GLN A 44 -18.83 7.19 1.55
N VAL A 45 -17.56 7.13 1.18
CA VAL A 45 -16.66 6.01 1.46
C VAL A 45 -15.63 6.43 2.50
N THR A 46 -15.63 5.72 3.61
CA THR A 46 -14.72 5.85 4.75
C THR A 46 -14.01 4.51 4.98
N THR A 47 -13.11 4.44 5.96
CA THR A 47 -12.40 3.20 6.30
C THR A 47 -13.35 2.03 6.63
N SER A 48 -14.49 2.29 7.27
CA SER A 48 -15.42 1.26 7.71
C SER A 48 -16.17 0.57 6.56
N ASN A 49 -16.49 1.31 5.48
CA ASN A 49 -17.24 0.79 4.33
C ASN A 49 -16.39 0.64 3.06
N PHE A 50 -15.06 0.81 3.17
CA PHE A 50 -14.14 0.80 2.03
C PHE A 50 -14.18 -0.53 1.26
N ASN A 51 -14.08 -1.67 1.95
CA ASN A 51 -14.00 -2.99 1.31
C ASN A 51 -15.29 -3.37 0.57
N GLU A 52 -16.45 -3.01 1.11
CA GLU A 52 -17.74 -3.20 0.44
C GLU A 52 -17.85 -2.30 -0.80
N SER A 53 -17.52 -1.01 -0.62
CA SER A 53 -17.56 -0.03 -1.70
C SER A 53 -16.57 -0.32 -2.82
N LEU A 54 -15.42 -0.93 -2.52
CA LEU A 54 -14.43 -1.38 -3.49
C LEU A 54 -14.98 -2.46 -4.43
N LYS A 55 -15.73 -3.43 -3.89
CA LYS A 55 -16.36 -4.48 -4.70
C LYS A 55 -17.45 -3.91 -5.61
N GLU A 56 -18.24 -2.99 -5.07
CA GLU A 56 -19.34 -2.33 -5.80
C GLU A 56 -18.80 -1.43 -6.92
N ILE A 57 -17.84 -0.54 -6.62
CA ILE A 57 -17.28 0.37 -7.61
C ILE A 57 -16.53 -0.38 -8.71
N LYS A 58 -15.91 -1.53 -8.42
CA LYS A 58 -15.30 -2.38 -9.45
C LYS A 58 -16.33 -2.81 -10.49
N THR A 59 -17.53 -3.20 -10.04
CA THR A 59 -18.64 -3.59 -10.93
C THR A 59 -19.13 -2.39 -11.74
N HIS A 60 -19.35 -1.24 -11.09
CA HIS A 60 -19.79 -0.02 -11.79
C HIS A 60 -18.76 0.53 -12.77
N ILE A 61 -17.46 0.41 -12.48
CA ILE A 61 -16.38 0.77 -13.41
C ILE A 61 -16.41 -0.14 -14.64
N SER A 62 -16.53 -1.45 -14.43
CA SER A 62 -16.57 -2.43 -15.53
C SER A 62 -17.78 -2.27 -16.45
N SER A 63 -18.93 -1.81 -15.92
CA SER A 63 -20.13 -1.55 -16.71
C SER A 63 -20.24 -0.11 -17.25
N SER A 64 -19.30 0.78 -16.91
CA SER A 64 -19.36 2.19 -17.28
C SER A 64 -18.73 2.49 -18.63
N ASP A 65 -19.27 3.48 -19.33
CA ASP A 65 -18.72 4.01 -20.58
C ASP A 65 -17.58 5.01 -20.34
N PHE A 66 -17.73 5.84 -19.31
CA PHE A 66 -16.71 6.80 -18.92
C PHE A 66 -16.78 7.12 -17.42
N ILE A 67 -15.68 7.65 -16.89
CA ILE A 67 -15.53 7.96 -15.47
C ILE A 67 -15.15 9.43 -15.34
N SER A 68 -15.82 10.17 -14.46
CA SER A 68 -15.37 11.49 -14.01
C SER A 68 -14.69 11.40 -12.65
N ILE A 69 -13.64 12.20 -12.47
CA ILE A 69 -12.89 12.29 -11.23
C ILE A 69 -12.82 13.77 -10.81
N SER A 70 -13.02 14.03 -9.51
CA SER A 70 -12.74 15.33 -8.89
C SER A 70 -11.97 15.12 -7.59
N MET A 71 -11.21 16.13 -7.18
CA MET A 71 -10.32 16.03 -6.03
C MET A 71 -10.32 17.33 -5.23
N GLU A 72 -10.45 17.24 -3.91
CA GLU A 72 -10.25 18.39 -3.01
C GLU A 72 -8.90 18.30 -2.33
N LYS A 73 -8.16 19.41 -2.43
CA LYS A 73 -6.78 19.57 -1.95
C LYS A 73 -6.74 20.50 -0.75
N THR A 74 -5.79 20.28 0.15
CA THR A 74 -5.52 21.17 1.30
C THR A 74 -4.99 22.54 0.90
N GLY A 75 -4.61 22.72 -0.37
CA GLY A 75 -4.14 23.99 -0.90
C GLY A 75 -3.65 23.88 -2.34
N SER A 76 -3.10 24.98 -2.82
CA SER A 76 -2.50 25.09 -4.15
C SER A 76 -1.25 25.95 -4.10
N SER A 77 -0.27 25.66 -4.98
CA SER A 77 0.93 26.50 -5.15
C SER A 77 0.63 27.86 -5.80
N SER A 78 -0.64 28.19 -6.03
CA SER A 78 -1.11 29.42 -6.68
C SER A 78 -0.82 30.72 -5.91
N THR A 79 -0.41 30.63 -4.65
CA THR A 79 -0.16 31.77 -3.74
C THR A 79 1.18 32.47 -4.03
N THR A 80 2.16 31.74 -4.59
CA THR A 80 3.44 32.29 -5.04
C THR A 80 3.43 32.38 -6.56
N PRO A 81 3.53 33.58 -7.17
CA PRO A 81 3.43 33.77 -8.63
C PRO A 81 4.37 32.87 -9.44
N TRP A 82 5.56 32.62 -8.91
CA TRP A 82 6.63 31.81 -9.51
C TRP A 82 6.33 30.31 -9.54
N HIS A 83 5.51 29.80 -8.62
CA HIS A 83 5.14 28.37 -8.56
C HIS A 83 3.81 28.06 -9.26
N ARG A 84 3.13 29.07 -9.82
CA ARG A 84 1.95 28.87 -10.66
C ARG A 84 2.38 28.52 -12.08
N VAL A 85 1.69 27.56 -12.69
CA VAL A 85 1.82 27.26 -14.13
C VAL A 85 1.37 28.48 -14.93
N GLN A 86 2.26 29.00 -15.76
CA GLN A 86 2.06 30.18 -16.59
C GLN A 86 1.82 29.77 -18.05
N PRO A 87 1.12 30.58 -18.86
CA PRO A 87 0.86 30.28 -20.27
C PRO A 87 2.13 30.12 -21.13
N PHE A 88 3.24 30.72 -20.69
CA PHE A 88 4.54 30.68 -21.37
C PHE A 88 5.47 29.58 -20.83
N ASP A 89 5.03 28.76 -19.87
CA ASP A 89 5.83 27.65 -19.36
C ASP A 89 5.99 26.57 -20.42
N THR A 90 7.18 25.97 -20.51
CA THR A 90 7.35 24.70 -21.23
C THR A 90 6.60 23.58 -20.51
N ALA A 91 6.26 22.50 -21.22
CA ALA A 91 5.59 21.34 -20.62
C ALA A 91 6.37 20.77 -19.42
N GLU A 92 7.70 20.75 -19.50
CA GLU A 92 8.58 20.35 -18.41
C GLU A 92 8.48 21.29 -17.20
N THR A 93 8.52 22.60 -17.41
CA THR A 93 8.40 23.59 -16.33
C THR A 93 7.04 23.50 -15.64
N ALA A 94 5.98 23.36 -16.44
CA ALA A 94 4.62 23.17 -15.93
C ALA A 94 4.52 21.89 -15.08
N TYR A 95 5.13 20.79 -15.53
CA TYR A 95 5.21 19.54 -14.78
C TYR A 95 5.95 19.69 -13.46
N LEU A 96 7.13 20.33 -13.45
CA LEU A 96 7.91 20.54 -12.23
C LEU A 96 7.16 21.40 -11.21
N LYS A 97 6.48 22.46 -11.65
CA LYS A 97 5.63 23.31 -10.80
C LYS A 97 4.44 22.52 -10.21
N ALA A 98 3.77 21.72 -11.04
CA ALA A 98 2.66 20.87 -10.60
C ALA A 98 3.12 19.79 -9.61
N SER A 99 4.26 19.14 -9.88
CA SER A 99 4.87 18.12 -9.03
C SER A 99 5.24 18.69 -7.66
N GLN A 100 5.86 19.86 -7.62
CA GLN A 100 6.19 20.55 -6.36
C GLN A 100 4.92 20.88 -5.54
N SER A 101 3.82 21.25 -6.21
CA SER A 101 2.54 21.48 -5.54
C SER A 101 1.96 20.19 -4.94
N ALA A 102 1.95 19.12 -5.74
CA ALA A 102 1.42 17.81 -5.34
C ALA A 102 2.21 17.16 -4.19
N GLN A 103 3.50 17.47 -4.04
CA GLN A 103 4.32 16.99 -2.93
C GLN A 103 4.05 17.73 -1.61
N ARG A 104 3.49 18.95 -1.68
CA ARG A 104 3.29 19.82 -0.50
C ARG A 104 1.87 19.79 0.03
N PHE A 105 0.87 19.73 -0.85
CA PHE A 105 -0.55 19.75 -0.50
C PHE A 105 -1.19 18.38 -0.69
N GLN A 106 -2.05 18.01 0.25
CA GLN A 106 -2.65 16.68 0.28
C GLN A 106 -4.07 16.64 -0.27
N LEU A 107 -4.46 15.48 -0.79
CA LEU A 107 -5.84 15.15 -1.12
C LEU A 107 -6.60 14.68 0.13
N LEU A 108 -7.69 15.36 0.47
CA LEU A 108 -8.60 14.94 1.55
C LEU A 108 -9.87 14.29 1.01
N GLN A 109 -10.21 14.58 -0.24
CA GLN A 109 -11.40 14.03 -0.89
C GLN A 109 -11.05 13.62 -2.31
N PHE A 110 -11.49 12.43 -2.70
CA PHE A 110 -11.40 11.94 -4.07
C PHE A 110 -12.78 11.47 -4.50
N ALA A 111 -13.43 12.21 -5.38
CA ALA A 111 -14.75 11.90 -5.90
C ALA A 111 -14.63 11.18 -7.24
N VAL A 112 -15.37 10.09 -7.40
CA VAL A 112 -15.40 9.27 -8.61
C VAL A 112 -16.83 9.07 -9.02
N CYS A 113 -17.13 9.19 -10.31
CA CYS A 113 -18.44 8.82 -10.82
C CYS A 113 -18.30 8.10 -12.16
N PRO A 114 -18.49 6.78 -12.15
CA PRO A 114 -18.74 6.01 -13.37
C PRO A 114 -20.11 6.40 -13.93
N PHE A 115 -20.14 6.60 -15.25
CA PHE A 115 -21.33 6.91 -16.02
C PHE A 115 -21.59 5.82 -17.04
N SER A 116 -22.84 5.40 -17.16
CA SER A 116 -23.30 4.42 -18.15
C SER A 116 -24.46 5.01 -18.95
N VAL A 117 -24.42 4.88 -20.27
CA VAL A 117 -25.48 5.29 -21.18
C VAL A 117 -26.30 4.06 -21.52
N THR A 118 -27.55 4.06 -21.09
CA THR A 118 -28.48 2.97 -21.39
C THR A 118 -28.94 3.03 -22.85
N ASP A 119 -29.45 1.92 -23.38
CA ASP A 119 -30.02 1.84 -24.74
C ASP A 119 -31.19 2.83 -24.94
N SER A 120 -31.87 3.20 -23.86
CA SER A 120 -32.88 4.25 -23.81
C SER A 120 -32.33 5.68 -23.86
N ASN A 121 -31.02 5.84 -24.11
CA ASN A 121 -30.26 7.09 -24.12
C ASN A 121 -30.31 7.88 -22.79
N ASN A 122 -30.61 7.19 -21.68
CA ASN A 122 -30.54 7.75 -20.34
C ASN A 122 -29.16 7.56 -19.73
N LEU A 123 -28.66 8.60 -19.07
CA LEU A 123 -27.37 8.60 -18.37
C LEU A 123 -27.56 8.15 -16.91
N VAL A 124 -26.95 7.04 -16.55
CA VAL A 124 -26.90 6.52 -15.18
C VAL A 124 -25.56 6.89 -14.56
N ALA A 125 -25.59 7.49 -13.37
CA ALA A 125 -24.39 7.94 -12.67
C ALA A 125 -24.26 7.31 -11.28
N HIS A 126 -23.07 6.81 -10.96
CA HIS A 126 -22.77 6.17 -9.68
C HIS A 126 -21.73 6.98 -8.89
N PRO A 127 -22.11 8.07 -8.19
CA PRO A 127 -21.16 8.93 -7.51
C PRO A 127 -20.65 8.33 -6.18
N TYR A 128 -19.33 8.23 -6.06
CA TYR A 128 -18.58 7.83 -4.87
C TYR A 128 -17.74 8.99 -4.35
N ASN A 129 -17.67 9.10 -3.03
CA ASN A 129 -16.87 10.09 -2.33
C ASN A 129 -15.87 9.43 -1.38
N PHE A 130 -14.61 9.31 -1.78
CA PHE A 130 -13.59 8.75 -0.90
C PHE A 130 -13.00 9.85 -0.02
N LEU A 131 -13.20 9.73 1.29
CA LEU A 131 -12.49 10.54 2.26
C LEU A 131 -11.10 9.94 2.48
N LEU A 132 -10.06 10.76 2.32
CA LEU A 132 -8.67 10.35 2.39
C LEU A 132 -7.98 11.06 3.54
N PHE A 133 -7.13 10.33 4.26
CA PHE A 133 -6.29 10.93 5.28
C PHE A 133 -4.93 10.24 5.34
N PRO A 134 -3.82 10.97 5.19
CA PRO A 134 -2.48 10.38 5.22
C PRO A 134 -2.08 10.02 6.65
N ARG A 135 -2.39 8.79 7.06
CA ARG A 135 -2.07 8.25 8.38
C ARG A 135 -0.87 7.32 8.32
N ASP A 136 -0.04 7.37 9.36
CA ASP A 136 0.96 6.32 9.62
C ASP A 136 0.30 5.09 10.26
N GLU A 137 -0.44 4.30 9.47
CA GLU A 137 -1.09 3.08 9.98
C GLU A 137 -0.08 2.08 10.54
N LEU A 138 1.12 2.06 9.95
CA LEU A 138 2.13 1.07 10.24
C LEU A 138 3.10 1.52 11.34
N LYS A 139 2.93 2.76 11.86
CA LYS A 139 3.84 3.39 12.85
C LYS A 139 5.31 3.17 12.50
N LEU A 140 5.63 3.18 11.21
CA LEU A 140 6.93 2.71 10.74
C LEU A 140 8.02 3.74 11.00
N GLY A 141 7.70 4.94 11.49
CA GLY A 141 8.67 6.04 11.53
C GLY A 141 9.13 6.42 10.13
N MET A 142 8.27 6.22 9.13
CA MET A 142 8.45 6.67 7.74
C MET A 142 8.24 8.19 7.68
N PRO A 143 8.87 8.91 6.72
CA PRO A 143 9.10 10.34 6.87
C PRO A 143 7.81 11.08 7.17
N ALA A 144 7.90 12.00 8.13
CA ALA A 144 6.79 12.69 8.77
C ALA A 144 5.65 12.97 7.78
N TYR A 145 4.45 12.48 8.11
CA TYR A 145 3.20 12.80 7.41
C TYR A 145 2.81 14.25 7.67
N SER A 146 3.72 15.18 7.39
CA SER A 146 3.51 16.61 7.42
C SER A 146 3.15 17.06 6.02
N PHE A 147 1.98 17.66 5.88
CA PHE A 147 1.54 18.31 4.65
C PHE A 147 1.17 19.76 4.97
N LEU A 148 1.23 20.62 3.95
CA LEU A 148 0.84 22.01 4.08
C LEU A 148 -0.67 22.16 3.89
N CYS A 149 -1.25 23.08 4.65
CA CYS A 149 -2.62 23.51 4.49
C CYS A 149 -2.66 25.00 4.18
N GLN A 150 -3.43 25.37 3.17
CA GLN A 150 -3.73 26.76 2.89
C GLN A 150 -5.03 27.15 3.58
N THR A 151 -4.98 28.19 4.41
CA THR A 151 -6.11 28.66 5.22
C THR A 151 -7.35 29.00 4.37
N SER A 152 -7.16 29.62 3.20
CA SER A 152 -8.26 29.96 2.29
C SER A 152 -8.97 28.72 1.72
N HIS A 153 -8.22 27.64 1.45
CA HIS A 153 -8.79 26.38 0.95
C HIS A 153 -9.54 25.64 2.05
N LEU A 154 -8.94 25.53 3.24
CA LEU A 154 -9.61 24.94 4.40
C LEU A 154 -10.92 25.69 4.73
N ALA A 155 -10.88 27.02 4.73
CA ALA A 155 -12.08 27.83 4.95
C ALA A 155 -13.13 27.62 3.85
N SER A 156 -12.72 27.46 2.58
CA SER A 156 -13.64 27.14 1.48
C SER A 156 -14.30 25.78 1.69
N MET A 157 -13.51 24.74 1.98
CA MET A 157 -14.00 23.39 2.26
C MET A 157 -14.98 23.39 3.45
N ALA A 158 -14.65 24.12 4.53
CA ALA A 158 -15.52 24.27 5.69
C ALA A 158 -16.88 24.91 5.31
N ARG A 159 -16.86 25.99 4.52
CA ARG A 159 -18.09 26.65 4.03
C ARG A 159 -18.92 25.76 3.12
N GLN A 160 -18.26 24.86 2.39
CA GLN A 160 -18.92 23.87 1.53
C GLN A 160 -19.46 22.67 2.30
N GLY A 161 -19.30 22.64 3.64
CA GLY A 161 -19.83 21.58 4.50
C GLY A 161 -18.94 20.34 4.58
N PHE A 162 -17.66 20.46 4.22
CA PHE A 162 -16.67 19.39 4.39
C PHE A 162 -16.49 19.05 5.88
N ASP A 163 -16.58 17.77 6.20
CA ASP A 163 -16.45 17.29 7.58
C ASP A 163 -15.02 16.84 7.86
N PHE A 164 -14.23 17.76 8.42
CA PHE A 164 -12.85 17.50 8.81
C PHE A 164 -12.73 16.44 9.90
N ASN A 165 -13.69 16.33 10.80
CA ASN A 165 -13.64 15.33 11.86
C ASN A 165 -13.76 13.94 11.26
N THR A 166 -14.79 13.70 10.44
CA THR A 166 -14.97 12.43 9.75
C THR A 166 -13.76 12.12 8.84
N CYS A 167 -13.21 13.12 8.15
CA CYS A 167 -11.99 12.93 7.35
C CYS A 167 -10.79 12.50 8.19
N ILE A 168 -10.57 13.11 9.36
CA ILE A 168 -9.40 12.78 10.21
C ILE A 168 -9.59 11.42 10.87
N TYR A 169 -10.77 11.14 11.43
CA TYR A 169 -11.02 9.90 12.18
C TYR A 169 -11.25 8.69 11.28
N GLU A 170 -11.99 8.86 10.18
CA GLU A 170 -12.44 7.76 9.31
C GLU A 170 -11.90 7.84 7.87
N GLY A 171 -10.96 8.76 7.60
CA GLY A 171 -10.33 8.89 6.30
C GLY A 171 -9.48 7.68 5.94
N ILE A 172 -9.62 7.23 4.69
CA ILE A 172 -8.90 6.09 4.14
C ILE A 172 -7.44 6.47 3.96
N SER A 173 -6.55 5.67 4.53
CA SER A 173 -5.11 5.79 4.37
C SER A 173 -4.66 5.24 3.01
N TYR A 174 -3.48 5.64 2.58
CA TYR A 174 -2.88 5.14 1.35
C TYR A 174 -1.37 5.18 1.43
N LEU A 175 -0.74 4.23 0.76
CA LEU A 175 0.72 4.13 0.66
C LEU A 175 1.15 4.19 -0.81
N SER A 176 2.19 4.96 -1.11
CA SER A 176 2.89 4.88 -2.39
C SER A 176 3.55 3.51 -2.58
N ARG A 177 3.98 3.19 -3.81
CA ARG A 177 4.71 1.94 -4.09
C ARG A 177 6.03 1.86 -3.32
N ALA A 178 6.75 2.97 -3.21
CA ALA A 178 7.99 3.04 -2.44
C ALA A 178 7.75 2.87 -0.94
N GLN A 179 6.66 3.46 -0.40
CA GLN A 179 6.30 3.26 1.00
C GLN A 179 5.86 1.83 1.28
N GLU A 180 5.10 1.20 0.38
CA GLU A 180 4.74 -0.22 0.49
C GLU A 180 5.99 -1.12 0.44
N SER A 181 6.94 -0.87 -0.47
CA SER A 181 8.17 -1.68 -0.51
C SER A 181 8.98 -1.55 0.79
N ILE A 182 9.01 -0.36 1.39
CA ILE A 182 9.70 -0.16 2.67
C ILE A 182 8.91 -0.79 3.83
N ALA A 183 7.58 -0.71 3.79
CA ALA A 183 6.70 -1.39 4.74
C ALA A 183 6.87 -2.91 4.69
N LYS A 184 6.94 -3.50 3.50
CA LYS A 184 7.22 -4.92 3.28
C LYS A 184 8.52 -5.35 3.98
N ILE A 185 9.59 -4.58 3.79
CA ILE A 185 10.88 -4.86 4.42
C ILE A 185 10.79 -4.75 5.95
N ARG A 186 10.15 -3.70 6.47
CA ARG A 186 10.10 -3.42 7.91
C ARG A 186 9.13 -4.29 8.70
N LEU A 187 8.06 -4.78 8.10
CA LEU A 187 7.11 -5.69 8.75
C LEU A 187 7.67 -7.12 8.90
N GLY A 188 8.88 -7.39 8.39
CA GLY A 188 9.46 -8.74 8.43
C GLY A 188 8.81 -9.73 7.46
N THR A 189 7.84 -9.23 6.71
CA THR A 189 7.03 -9.89 5.69
C THR A 189 7.45 -9.41 4.30
N GLY A 190 8.74 -9.34 4.07
CA GLY A 190 9.29 -9.33 2.74
C GLY A 190 10.04 -10.64 2.59
N SER A 191 9.54 -11.54 1.75
CA SER A 191 10.44 -12.47 1.07
C SER A 191 11.65 -11.67 0.58
N PRO A 192 12.90 -12.04 0.91
CA PRO A 192 14.11 -11.38 0.41
C PRO A 192 14.31 -11.51 -1.10
N SER A 193 13.24 -11.77 -1.88
CA SER A 193 13.28 -11.98 -3.31
C SER A 193 13.33 -10.67 -4.12
N LEU A 194 13.07 -9.50 -3.52
CA LEU A 194 13.30 -8.23 -4.20
C LEU A 194 14.70 -7.68 -3.92
N GLY A 195 15.67 -8.33 -4.56
CA GLY A 195 17.05 -7.89 -4.63
C GLY A 195 17.83 -8.27 -3.39
N VAL A 196 18.58 -9.38 -3.50
CA VAL A 196 19.90 -9.48 -2.86
C VAL A 196 20.66 -8.24 -3.33
N MET A 197 20.53 -7.14 -2.61
CA MET A 197 21.37 -5.98 -2.77
C MET A 197 22.71 -6.46 -2.25
N LYS A 198 23.50 -7.06 -3.16
CA LYS A 198 24.86 -7.50 -2.88
C LYS A 198 25.52 -6.33 -2.16
N SER A 199 25.96 -6.58 -0.93
CA SER A 199 26.79 -5.63 -0.20
C SER A 199 27.83 -5.10 -1.18
N SER A 200 27.77 -3.81 -1.48
CA SER A 200 28.75 -3.16 -2.37
C SER A 200 30.14 -3.12 -1.73
N SER A 201 30.24 -3.41 -0.43
CA SER A 201 31.49 -3.50 0.30
C SER A 201 31.96 -4.95 0.43
N PRO A 202 33.28 -5.22 0.32
CA PRO A 202 33.83 -6.54 0.61
C PRO A 202 33.58 -6.93 2.08
N PRO A 203 33.38 -8.22 2.37
CA PRO A 203 33.21 -8.70 3.74
C PRO A 203 34.47 -8.43 4.56
N THR A 204 34.31 -7.90 5.76
CA THR A 204 35.41 -7.70 6.71
C THR A 204 35.76 -9.02 7.39
N VAL A 205 36.93 -9.08 8.06
CA VAL A 205 37.32 -10.25 8.87
C VAL A 205 36.31 -10.51 10.00
N ALA A 206 35.70 -9.46 10.56
CA ALA A 206 34.65 -9.61 11.56
C ALA A 206 33.38 -10.25 10.98
N ASP A 207 33.01 -9.86 9.75
CA ASP A 207 31.86 -10.43 9.04
C ASP A 207 32.06 -11.92 8.75
N THR A 208 33.26 -12.32 8.31
CA THR A 208 33.53 -13.74 8.01
C THR A 208 33.48 -14.60 9.26
N VAL A 209 34.11 -14.16 10.36
CA VAL A 209 34.04 -14.88 11.65
C VAL A 209 32.60 -14.97 12.16
N PHE A 210 31.82 -13.90 12.03
CA PHE A 210 30.41 -13.90 12.40
C PHE A 210 29.61 -14.92 11.57
N ILE A 211 29.76 -14.88 10.25
CA ILE A 211 29.05 -15.79 9.33
C ILE A 211 29.44 -17.25 9.61
N GLU A 212 30.72 -17.57 9.78
CA GLU A 212 31.16 -18.95 10.09
C GLU A 212 30.60 -19.44 11.42
N ARG A 213 30.54 -18.56 12.44
CA ARG A 213 29.94 -18.90 13.74
C ARG A 213 28.47 -19.24 13.60
N ILE A 214 27.70 -18.41 12.89
CA ILE A 214 26.27 -18.64 12.66
C ILE A 214 26.06 -19.90 11.80
N ARG A 215 26.87 -20.08 10.76
CA ARG A 215 26.85 -21.26 9.89
C ARG A 215 27.07 -22.55 10.67
N SER A 216 28.08 -22.57 11.54
CA SER A 216 28.36 -23.72 12.41
C SER A 216 27.18 -24.00 13.37
N ARG A 217 26.60 -22.94 13.96
CA ARG A 217 25.42 -23.05 14.82
C ARG A 217 24.20 -23.63 14.09
N ILE A 218 23.92 -23.17 12.87
CA ILE A 218 22.81 -23.68 12.03
C ILE A 218 23.06 -25.15 11.65
N LYS A 219 24.30 -25.51 11.26
CA LYS A 219 24.66 -26.89 10.91
C LYS A 219 24.48 -27.83 12.10
N HIS A 220 24.92 -27.40 13.29
CA HIS A 220 24.73 -28.15 14.52
C HIS A 220 23.25 -28.34 14.84
N TRP A 221 22.46 -27.25 14.80
CA TRP A 221 21.02 -27.28 15.04
C TRP A 221 20.28 -28.22 14.08
N ARG A 222 20.58 -28.17 12.78
CA ARG A 222 20.04 -29.09 11.78
C ARG A 222 20.29 -30.56 12.13
N ASN A 223 21.52 -30.89 12.51
CA ASN A 223 21.88 -32.26 12.85
C ASN A 223 21.12 -32.74 14.10
N THR A 224 20.94 -31.85 15.08
CA THR A 224 20.13 -32.15 16.27
C THR A 224 18.67 -32.41 15.92
N CYS A 225 18.08 -31.63 15.01
CA CYS A 225 16.71 -31.84 14.54
C CYS A 225 16.54 -33.19 13.86
N LYS A 226 17.47 -33.58 12.97
CA LYS A 226 17.44 -34.88 12.27
C LYS A 226 17.64 -36.08 13.22
N ASN A 227 18.50 -35.94 14.23
CA ASN A 227 18.82 -37.03 15.16
C ASN A 227 17.73 -37.25 16.23
N SER A 228 16.94 -36.22 16.55
CA SER A 228 15.86 -36.31 17.55
C SER A 228 14.75 -37.32 17.21
N GLY A 229 14.59 -37.68 15.93
CA GLY A 229 13.61 -38.67 15.48
C GLY A 229 13.98 -40.13 15.76
N THR A 230 15.18 -40.42 16.29
CA THR A 230 15.72 -41.80 16.28
C THR A 230 16.08 -42.44 17.63
N LYS A 231 16.08 -41.76 18.79
CA LYS A 231 16.37 -42.41 20.08
C LYS A 231 15.59 -41.85 21.27
N THR A 232 14.86 -42.73 21.96
CA THR A 232 14.09 -42.46 23.18
C THR A 232 14.85 -42.94 24.42
N SER A 233 15.50 -42.04 25.16
CA SER A 233 15.85 -42.24 26.56
C SER A 233 15.44 -41.01 27.40
N LYS A 234 14.98 -41.21 28.65
CA LYS A 234 14.49 -40.12 29.54
C LYS A 234 15.55 -39.04 29.81
N HIS A 235 16.83 -39.41 29.86
CA HIS A 235 17.94 -38.46 30.01
C HIS A 235 18.12 -37.59 28.75
N GLU A 236 17.86 -38.13 27.57
CA GLU A 236 17.97 -37.43 26.30
C GLU A 236 16.83 -36.41 26.11
N GLN A 237 15.64 -36.69 26.66
CA GLN A 237 14.53 -35.73 26.71
C GLN A 237 14.85 -34.52 27.59
N MET A 238 15.46 -34.73 28.77
CA MET A 238 15.85 -33.63 29.67
C MET A 238 16.98 -32.78 29.08
N ILE A 239 17.95 -33.42 28.42
CA ILE A 239 19.02 -32.72 27.69
C ILE A 239 18.47 -32.00 26.46
N ASN A 240 17.51 -32.57 25.74
CA ASN A 240 16.86 -31.89 24.62
C ASN A 240 16.04 -30.68 25.10
N CYS A 241 15.28 -30.77 26.19
CA CYS A 241 14.61 -29.60 26.77
C CYS A 241 15.60 -28.50 27.18
N LEU A 242 16.73 -28.85 27.81
CA LEU A 242 17.77 -27.88 28.16
C LEU A 242 18.45 -27.28 26.92
N ARG A 243 18.70 -28.08 25.88
CA ARG A 243 19.23 -27.59 24.59
C ARG A 243 18.22 -26.73 23.86
N ASP A 244 16.94 -27.04 23.93
CA ASP A 244 15.88 -26.27 23.28
C ASP A 244 15.77 -24.89 23.93
N ILE A 245 15.92 -24.82 25.25
CA ILE A 245 16.02 -23.58 26.02
C ILE A 245 17.31 -22.81 25.69
N VAL A 246 18.45 -23.47 25.56
CA VAL A 246 19.77 -22.83 25.31
C VAL A 246 19.95 -22.39 23.85
N LEU A 247 19.42 -23.15 22.88
CA LEU A 247 19.50 -22.84 21.45
C LEU A 247 18.37 -21.92 20.99
N GLY A 248 17.30 -21.79 21.77
CA GLY A 248 16.11 -21.04 21.41
C GLY A 248 15.33 -21.73 20.29
N SER A 249 15.18 -23.07 20.37
CA SER A 249 14.43 -23.82 19.38
C SER A 249 12.93 -23.67 19.63
N GLU A 250 12.38 -22.59 19.12
CA GLU A 250 10.94 -22.38 19.08
C GLU A 250 10.33 -23.20 17.93
N GLN A 251 9.05 -23.53 18.04
CA GLN A 251 8.29 -24.07 16.90
C GLN A 251 7.50 -22.94 16.25
N PHE A 252 7.72 -22.69 14.96
CA PHE A 252 6.93 -21.77 14.17
C PHE A 252 5.95 -22.57 13.31
N LYS A 253 4.65 -22.46 13.59
CA LYS A 253 3.58 -23.22 12.92
C LYS A 253 3.91 -24.72 12.84
N SER A 254 4.31 -25.31 13.97
CA SER A 254 4.69 -26.73 14.07
C SER A 254 5.99 -27.14 13.35
N ARG A 255 6.78 -26.18 12.85
CA ARG A 255 8.11 -26.41 12.25
C ARG A 255 9.22 -25.95 13.19
N PRO A 256 10.35 -26.67 13.28
CA PRO A 256 11.46 -26.25 14.11
C PRO A 256 12.07 -24.96 13.54
N CYS A 257 12.28 -23.96 14.41
CA CYS A 257 12.93 -22.71 14.04
C CYS A 257 14.03 -22.31 15.03
N LEU A 258 14.98 -21.51 14.55
CA LEU A 258 16.10 -20.96 15.31
C LEU A 258 16.10 -19.45 15.19
N ASN A 259 16.02 -18.73 16.32
CA ASN A 259 16.16 -17.28 16.33
C ASN A 259 17.63 -16.88 16.52
N ILE A 260 18.11 -15.96 15.69
CA ILE A 260 19.45 -15.38 15.75
C ILE A 260 19.31 -13.89 16.00
N ASP A 261 19.74 -13.42 17.16
CA ASP A 261 19.76 -11.99 17.46
C ASP A 261 20.89 -11.30 16.67
N VAL A 262 20.56 -10.14 16.12
CA VAL A 262 21.41 -9.36 15.22
C VAL A 262 21.41 -7.89 15.63
N CYS A 263 22.59 -7.27 15.61
CA CYS A 263 22.79 -5.90 16.07
C CYS A 263 22.90 -4.88 14.92
N SER A 264 23.02 -5.33 13.66
CA SER A 264 23.20 -4.47 12.49
C SER A 264 22.46 -4.99 11.26
N GLU A 265 21.92 -4.08 10.45
CA GLU A 265 21.32 -4.40 9.15
C GLU A 265 22.32 -5.11 8.20
N ARG A 266 23.62 -4.77 8.28
CA ARG A 266 24.69 -5.47 7.56
C ARG A 266 24.74 -6.95 7.95
N GLN A 267 24.65 -7.26 9.24
CA GLN A 267 24.68 -8.64 9.72
C GLN A 267 23.42 -9.42 9.28
N VAL A 268 22.25 -8.77 9.21
CA VAL A 268 21.02 -9.39 8.67
C VAL A 268 21.22 -9.78 7.21
N GLN A 269 21.73 -8.86 6.38
CA GLN A 269 22.02 -9.13 4.97
C GLN A 269 23.00 -10.29 4.78
N LEU A 270 24.07 -10.32 5.59
CA LEU A 270 25.07 -11.39 5.53
C LEU A 270 24.50 -12.76 5.92
N ILE A 271 23.59 -12.81 6.91
CA ILE A 271 22.90 -14.05 7.29
C ILE A 271 21.98 -14.52 6.16
N LEU A 272 21.18 -13.62 5.58
CA LEU A 272 20.27 -13.95 4.48
C LEU A 272 21.04 -14.49 3.26
N GLN A 273 22.14 -13.83 2.88
CA GLN A 273 23.00 -14.29 1.80
C GLN A 273 23.63 -15.65 2.11
N MET A 274 24.14 -15.82 3.35
CA MET A 274 24.72 -17.11 3.74
C MET A 274 23.69 -18.23 3.69
N ILE A 275 22.47 -18.02 4.18
CA ILE A 275 21.42 -19.04 4.17
C ILE A 275 21.04 -19.42 2.73
N ALA A 276 20.95 -18.44 1.83
CA ALA A 276 20.70 -18.69 0.41
C ALA A 276 21.79 -19.58 -0.23
N ASP A 277 23.05 -19.40 0.16
CA ASP A 277 24.17 -20.23 -0.32
C ASP A 277 24.27 -21.59 0.40
N PHE A 278 23.72 -21.71 1.61
CA PHE A 278 24.01 -22.84 2.52
C PHE A 278 23.12 -24.07 2.29
N SER A 279 21.86 -23.91 1.86
CA SER A 279 21.00 -25.01 1.38
C SER A 279 19.57 -24.57 1.03
N ASP A 280 18.91 -25.34 0.15
CA ASP A 280 17.53 -25.13 -0.24
C ASP A 280 16.47 -25.37 0.85
N ASP A 281 16.77 -26.05 1.96
CA ASP A 281 15.76 -26.47 2.95
C ASP A 281 15.38 -25.41 4.00
N PHE A 282 16.02 -24.23 3.98
CA PHE A 282 15.79 -23.19 4.98
C PHE A 282 14.94 -22.04 4.43
N VAL A 283 14.01 -21.57 5.27
CA VAL A 283 13.27 -20.32 5.07
C VAL A 283 13.70 -19.34 6.14
N SER A 284 14.18 -18.17 5.74
CA SER A 284 14.61 -17.12 6.67
C SER A 284 13.54 -16.04 6.77
N LEU A 285 13.28 -15.60 8.01
CA LEU A 285 12.29 -14.60 8.37
C LEU A 285 12.98 -13.52 9.21
N VAL A 286 12.80 -12.26 8.86
CA VAL A 286 13.33 -11.16 9.67
C VAL A 286 12.25 -10.75 10.67
N ILE A 287 12.56 -10.78 11.96
CA ILE A 287 11.69 -10.31 13.03
C ILE A 287 12.13 -8.87 13.37
N PRO A 288 11.30 -7.87 13.05
CA PRO A 288 11.63 -6.49 13.37
C PRO A 288 11.59 -6.26 14.89
N SER A 289 12.57 -5.49 15.39
CA SER A 289 12.62 -5.07 16.78
C SER A 289 11.46 -4.14 17.12
N LYS A 290 10.73 -4.39 18.21
CA LYS A 290 9.70 -3.47 18.72
C LYS A 290 10.28 -2.25 19.47
N GLY A 291 11.62 -2.09 19.54
CA GLY A 291 12.25 -1.08 20.41
C GLY A 291 13.66 -0.61 20.02
N GLY A 292 14.10 -0.83 18.78
CA GLY A 292 15.26 -0.12 18.21
C GLY A 292 16.66 -0.61 18.60
N THR A 293 16.84 -1.76 19.27
CA THR A 293 18.19 -2.21 19.70
C THR A 293 18.65 -3.54 19.12
N THR A 294 17.77 -4.52 18.87
CA THR A 294 18.15 -5.81 18.27
C THR A 294 17.07 -6.32 17.30
N GLN A 295 17.45 -6.59 16.06
CA GLN A 295 16.63 -7.33 15.08
C GLN A 295 16.95 -8.81 15.22
N ALA A 296 15.98 -9.70 15.03
CA ALA A 296 16.25 -11.15 15.06
C ALA A 296 15.97 -11.77 13.69
N VAL A 297 16.81 -12.70 13.25
CA VAL A 297 16.57 -13.51 12.06
C VAL A 297 16.13 -14.89 12.52
N ARG A 298 14.90 -15.27 12.20
CA ARG A 298 14.35 -16.61 12.43
C ARG A 298 14.62 -17.49 11.22
N VAL A 299 15.31 -18.60 11.45
CA VAL A 299 15.58 -19.63 10.44
C VAL A 299 14.63 -20.78 10.69
N VAL A 300 13.74 -21.06 9.74
CA VAL A 300 12.79 -22.18 9.79
C VAL A 300 13.32 -23.30 8.90
N LEU A 301 13.32 -24.52 9.41
CA LEU A 301 13.68 -25.71 8.63
C LEU A 301 12.42 -26.30 8.00
N ALA A 302 12.41 -26.41 6.67
CA ALA A 302 11.39 -27.14 5.93
C ALA A 302 11.75 -28.63 5.86
N ASN A 303 10.73 -29.49 5.89
CA ASN A 303 10.93 -30.94 5.83
C ASN A 303 11.13 -31.46 4.41
N SER A 304 10.63 -30.73 3.40
CA SER A 304 10.79 -31.02 1.98
C SER A 304 10.77 -29.73 1.15
N ARG A 305 11.09 -29.84 -0.15
CA ARG A 305 11.00 -28.72 -1.09
C ARG A 305 9.56 -28.22 -1.23
N GLU A 306 8.61 -29.13 -1.24
CA GLU A 306 7.17 -28.83 -1.33
C GLU A 306 6.67 -28.13 -0.04
N ASP A 307 7.16 -28.56 1.13
CA ASP A 307 6.85 -27.90 2.42
C ASP A 307 7.44 -26.49 2.49
N LYS A 308 8.63 -26.27 1.91
CA LYS A 308 9.21 -24.94 1.75
C LYS A 308 8.33 -24.05 0.88
N GLU A 309 7.95 -24.52 -0.30
CA GLU A 309 7.08 -23.74 -1.20
C GLU A 309 5.72 -23.44 -0.55
N LEU A 310 5.18 -24.38 0.24
CA LEU A 310 3.96 -24.17 1.01
C LEU A 310 4.16 -23.09 2.09
N LEU A 311 5.24 -23.16 2.86
CA LEU A 311 5.56 -22.18 3.90
C LEU A 311 5.78 -20.78 3.30
N GLU A 312 6.50 -20.68 2.19
CA GLU A 312 6.71 -19.42 1.46
C GLU A 312 5.38 -18.85 0.94
N LYS A 313 4.49 -19.69 0.38
CA LYS A 313 3.15 -19.26 -0.06
C LYS A 313 2.27 -18.82 1.11
N GLU A 314 2.29 -19.54 2.23
CA GLU A 314 1.55 -19.16 3.44
C GLU A 314 2.03 -17.81 3.97
N LEU A 315 3.35 -17.63 4.06
CA LEU A 315 3.94 -16.36 4.46
C LEU A 315 3.47 -15.27 3.52
N GLN A 316 3.70 -15.43 2.21
CA GLN A 316 3.31 -14.47 1.17
C GLN A 316 1.82 -14.09 1.25
N SER A 317 0.95 -15.06 1.50
CA SER A 317 -0.50 -14.83 1.63
C SER A 317 -0.85 -13.99 2.86
N LEU A 318 -0.15 -14.20 3.99
CA LEU A 318 -0.31 -13.39 5.18
C LEU A 318 0.24 -11.98 4.97
N GLU A 319 1.38 -11.84 4.29
CA GLU A 319 1.92 -10.52 3.92
C GLU A 319 0.94 -9.77 3.03
N ASP A 320 0.41 -10.43 2.00
CA ASP A 320 -0.51 -9.82 1.06
C ASP A 320 -1.81 -9.41 1.75
N GLU A 321 -2.35 -10.21 2.66
CA GLU A 321 -3.53 -9.86 3.45
C GLU A 321 -3.26 -8.71 4.43
N GLU A 322 -2.09 -8.65 5.05
CA GLU A 322 -1.70 -7.49 5.87
C GLU A 322 -1.55 -6.24 4.98
N ILE A 323 -0.79 -6.32 3.91
CA ILE A 323 -0.51 -5.21 3.00
C ILE A 323 -1.80 -4.71 2.34
N LYS A 324 -2.72 -5.58 1.98
CA LYS A 324 -4.04 -5.22 1.45
C LYS A 324 -4.84 -4.35 2.41
N LYS A 325 -4.68 -4.53 3.74
CA LYS A 325 -5.25 -3.61 4.73
C LYS A 325 -4.66 -2.20 4.64
N PHE A 326 -3.41 -2.06 4.20
CA PHE A 326 -2.68 -0.79 4.17
C PHE A 326 -2.52 -0.15 2.79
N ARG A 327 -2.80 -0.89 1.70
CA ARG A 327 -2.88 -0.33 0.34
C ARG A 327 -3.95 0.75 0.26
N GLY A 328 -5.05 0.53 0.99
CA GLY A 328 -6.17 1.46 1.15
C GLY A 328 -6.61 2.04 -0.18
N PHE A 329 -6.67 3.37 -0.28
CA PHE A 329 -7.19 4.02 -1.48
C PHE A 329 -6.40 3.73 -2.78
N ARG A 330 -5.13 3.28 -2.69
CA ARG A 330 -4.35 2.97 -3.89
C ARG A 330 -4.96 1.83 -4.71
N GLU A 331 -5.74 0.94 -4.10
CA GLU A 331 -6.44 -0.12 -4.83
C GLU A 331 -7.41 0.44 -5.89
N ILE A 332 -8.11 1.53 -5.56
CA ILE A 332 -8.99 2.24 -6.49
C ILE A 332 -8.19 2.80 -7.67
N VAL A 333 -7.02 3.38 -7.40
CA VAL A 333 -6.12 3.89 -8.45
C VAL A 333 -5.64 2.76 -9.36
N HIS A 334 -5.30 1.60 -8.81
CA HIS A 334 -4.91 0.42 -9.60
C HIS A 334 -6.05 -0.09 -10.49
N LEU A 335 -7.30 -0.06 -10.01
CA LEU A 335 -8.47 -0.45 -10.80
C LEU A 335 -8.65 0.45 -12.03
N PHE A 336 -8.44 1.77 -11.90
CA PHE A 336 -8.51 2.68 -13.05
C PHE A 336 -7.41 2.42 -14.07
N ILE A 337 -6.20 2.13 -13.60
CA ILE A 337 -5.07 1.81 -14.48
C ILE A 337 -5.40 0.54 -15.26
N GLN A 338 -5.73 -0.58 -14.59
CA GLN A 338 -6.00 -1.85 -15.29
C GLN A 338 -7.10 -1.74 -16.35
N ASN A 339 -8.21 -1.07 -16.04
CA ASN A 339 -9.31 -0.90 -17.01
C ASN A 339 -8.94 0.00 -18.19
N SER A 340 -8.15 1.06 -17.96
CA SER A 340 -7.67 1.92 -19.04
C SER A 340 -6.79 1.16 -20.04
N TRP A 341 -5.93 0.25 -19.56
CA TRP A 341 -5.08 -0.57 -20.41
C TRP A 341 -5.87 -1.65 -21.17
N HIS A 342 -6.87 -2.27 -20.54
CA HIS A 342 -7.75 -3.23 -21.22
C HIS A 342 -8.56 -2.57 -22.34
N HIS A 343 -9.11 -1.38 -22.11
CA HIS A 343 -9.88 -0.67 -23.12
C HIS A 343 -8.99 -0.16 -24.28
N PHE A 344 -7.73 0.20 -23.98
CA PHE A 344 -6.76 0.57 -25.00
C PHE A 344 -6.36 -0.63 -25.88
N HIS A 345 -6.11 -1.81 -25.28
CA HIS A 345 -5.81 -3.03 -26.04
C HIS A 345 -7.00 -3.52 -26.86
N GLN A 346 -8.21 -3.46 -26.32
CA GLN A 346 -9.41 -3.88 -27.03
C GLN A 346 -9.72 -2.97 -28.21
N LYS A 347 -9.47 -1.65 -28.10
CA LYS A 347 -9.53 -0.72 -29.25
C LYS A 347 -8.38 -0.88 -30.24
N SER A 348 -7.18 -1.24 -29.77
CA SER A 348 -6.02 -1.52 -30.64
C SER A 348 -6.11 -2.86 -31.37
N MET A 349 -7.00 -3.76 -30.99
CA MET A 349 -7.29 -5.02 -31.70
C MET A 349 -8.44 -4.88 -32.71
N ILE A 350 -9.16 -3.76 -32.68
CA ILE A 350 -10.30 -3.44 -33.56
C ILE A 350 -9.88 -2.44 -34.68
N LEU A 351 -8.65 -1.93 -34.62
CA LEU A 351 -7.93 -1.25 -35.70
C LEU A 351 -6.87 -2.18 -36.26
#